data_AF-A0A1U8DZ44-F1
#
_entry.id   AF-A0A1U8DZ44-F1
#
_cell.length_a   1.000
_cell.length_b   1.000
_cell.length_c   1.000
_cell.angle_alpha   90.00
_cell.angle_beta   90.00
_cell.angle_gamma   90.00
#
_symmetry.space_group_name_H-M   'P 1'
#
loop_
_entity.id
_entity.type
_entity.pdbx_description
1 polymer ?
#
loop_
_entity_poly.entity_id
_entity_poly.type
_entity_poly.pdbx_seq_one_letter_code
_entity_poly.pdbx_strand_id
1 'polypeptide(L)'
;LLTPADVVFVYLLCREAIDGDAVASERDLQAALLTCLYLAYSYMGHEISYPLKPFLAEEDKERFWARCLGLIQRLSGPMLRINADPHFFTQVFQELKSEGDAAAPPARDSAERGWTISLDR
;
A
#
# COMPACT_ATOMS: atom_id res chain seq x y z
N LEU A 1 -10.13 0.91 11.42
CA LEU A 1 -10.63 0.79 10.03
C LEU A 1 -9.56 1.40 9.13
N LEU A 2 -9.23 0.81 7.98
CA LEU A 2 -8.28 1.43 7.05
C LEU A 2 -8.87 2.76 6.56
N THR A 3 -8.14 3.86 6.78
CA THR A 3 -8.49 5.19 6.28
C THR A 3 -8.02 5.35 4.83
N PRO A 4 -8.52 6.37 4.10
CA PRO A 4 -8.00 6.66 2.76
C PRO A 4 -6.47 6.89 2.74
N ALA A 5 -5.91 7.52 3.77
CA ALA A 5 -4.47 7.75 3.89
C ALA A 5 -3.69 6.43 4.03
N ASP A 6 -4.24 5.46 4.79
CA ASP A 6 -3.65 4.14 4.93
C ASP A 6 -3.60 3.40 3.60
N VAL A 7 -4.63 3.55 2.76
CA VAL A 7 -4.65 2.94 1.42
C VAL A 7 -3.58 3.54 0.51
N VAL A 8 -3.35 4.86 0.57
CA VAL A 8 -2.26 5.52 -0.17
C VAL A 8 -0.90 5.00 0.30
N PHE A 9 -0.71 4.81 1.61
CA PHE A 9 0.51 4.25 2.16
C PHE A 9 0.72 2.79 1.71
N VAL A 10 -0.34 1.96 1.73
CA VAL A 10 -0.26 0.58 1.24
C VAL A 10 0.07 0.55 -0.26
N TYR A 11 -0.50 1.44 -1.07
CA TYR A 11 -0.16 1.57 -2.49
C TYR A 11 1.33 1.91 -2.70
N LEU A 12 1.87 2.86 -1.92
CA LEU A 12 3.31 3.20 -1.94
C LEU A 12 4.18 1.96 -1.72
N LEU A 13 3.79 1.06 -0.82
CA LEU A 13 4.52 -0.19 -0.58
C LEU A 13 4.32 -1.18 -1.74
N CYS A 14 3.07 -1.34 -2.20
CA CYS A 14 2.72 -2.33 -3.22
C CYS A 14 3.39 -2.08 -4.56
N ARG A 15 3.47 -0.82 -5.03
CA ARG A 15 4.09 -0.48 -6.31
C ARG A 15 5.58 -0.84 -6.40
N GLU A 16 6.25 -0.96 -5.25
CA GLU A 16 7.66 -1.38 -5.16
C GLU A 16 7.79 -2.88 -4.82
N ALA A 17 6.86 -3.42 -4.03
CA ALA A 17 6.90 -4.81 -3.59
C ALA A 17 6.39 -5.80 -4.64
N ILE A 18 5.51 -5.36 -5.53
CA ILE A 18 4.78 -6.19 -6.48
C ILE A 18 5.22 -5.79 -7.88
N ASP A 19 6.19 -6.50 -8.41
CA ASP A 19 6.59 -6.41 -9.81
C ASP A 19 5.74 -7.37 -10.65
N GLY A 20 4.95 -6.82 -11.57
CA GLY A 20 3.96 -7.57 -12.37
C GLY A 20 4.56 -8.73 -13.16
N ASP A 21 5.81 -8.60 -13.62
CA ASP A 21 6.49 -9.65 -14.37
C ASP A 21 7.11 -10.73 -13.46
N ALA A 22 7.28 -10.43 -12.17
CA ALA A 22 7.88 -11.33 -11.18
C ALA A 22 6.85 -12.12 -10.36
N VAL A 23 5.56 -11.77 -10.41
CA VAL A 23 4.49 -12.47 -9.70
C VAL A 23 4.11 -13.73 -10.47
N ALA A 24 4.63 -14.87 -10.02
CA ALA A 24 4.41 -16.16 -10.66
C ALA A 24 3.05 -16.81 -10.35
N SER A 25 2.37 -16.38 -9.27
CA SER A 25 1.10 -16.96 -8.83
C SER A 25 0.26 -16.01 -7.97
N GLU A 26 -1.05 -16.30 -7.88
CA GLU A 26 -1.97 -15.61 -6.95
C GLU A 26 -1.49 -15.70 -5.49
N ARG A 27 -0.85 -16.81 -5.11
CA ARG A 27 -0.28 -16.98 -3.77
C ARG A 27 0.91 -16.05 -3.53
N ASP A 28 1.79 -15.90 -4.51
CA ASP A 28 2.92 -14.97 -4.39
C ASP A 28 2.42 -13.52 -4.30
N LEU A 29 1.40 -13.16 -5.07
CA LEU A 29 0.73 -11.86 -4.98
C LEU A 29 0.13 -11.62 -3.60
N GLN A 30 -0.68 -12.58 -3.11
CA GLN A 30 -1.31 -12.50 -1.80
C GLN A 30 -0.24 -12.35 -0.71
N ALA A 31 0.83 -13.13 -0.77
CA ALA A 31 1.91 -13.08 0.19
C ALA A 31 2.62 -11.72 0.17
N ALA A 32 2.87 -11.14 -1.01
CA ALA A 32 3.50 -9.82 -1.14
C ALA A 32 2.59 -8.70 -0.62
N LEU A 33 1.30 -8.73 -0.97
CA LEU A 33 0.31 -7.79 -0.48
C LEU A 33 0.15 -7.84 1.04
N LEU A 34 0.07 -9.05 1.63
CA LEU A 34 -0.02 -9.20 3.08
C LEU A 34 1.25 -8.75 3.80
N THR A 35 2.42 -8.87 3.17
CA THR A 35 3.67 -8.30 3.69
C THR A 35 3.59 -6.77 3.73
N CYS A 36 3.09 -6.14 2.67
CA CYS A 36 2.86 -4.69 2.62
C CYS A 36 1.85 -4.25 3.69
N LEU A 37 0.75 -4.98 3.83
CA LEU A 37 -0.25 -4.70 4.87
C LEU A 37 0.34 -4.85 6.26
N TYR A 38 1.11 -5.90 6.54
CA TYR A 38 1.77 -6.06 7.83
C TYR A 38 2.65 -4.86 8.16
N LEU A 39 3.49 -4.41 7.22
CA LEU A 39 4.35 -3.24 7.41
C LEU A 39 3.53 -1.95 7.60
N ALA A 40 2.45 -1.76 6.84
CA ALA A 40 1.57 -0.61 6.98
C ALA A 40 0.91 -0.58 8.38
N TYR A 41 0.42 -1.71 8.87
CA TYR A 41 -0.10 -1.82 10.23
C TYR A 41 0.99 -1.56 11.28
N SER A 42 2.19 -2.13 11.10
CA SER A 42 3.30 -1.89 12.03
C SER A 42 3.79 -0.45 12.06
N TYR A 43 3.64 0.31 10.97
CA TYR A 43 4.16 1.68 10.85
C TYR A 43 3.10 2.76 11.12
N MET A 44 1.92 2.65 10.51
CA MET A 44 0.82 3.63 10.60
C MET A 44 -0.23 3.26 11.68
N GLY A 45 -0.19 2.04 12.21
CA GLY A 45 -1.17 1.55 13.16
C GLY A 45 -1.10 2.24 14.53
N HIS A 46 -2.26 2.32 15.19
CA HIS A 46 -2.38 2.91 16.53
C HIS A 46 -2.05 1.93 17.66
N GLU A 47 -2.00 0.63 17.38
CA GLU A 47 -1.65 -0.39 18.38
C GLU A 47 -0.13 -0.59 18.44
N ILE A 48 0.37 -0.92 19.62
CA ILE A 48 1.80 -1.17 19.84
C ILE A 48 2.33 -2.42 19.10
N SER A 49 1.44 -3.35 18.73
CA SER A 49 1.82 -4.57 18.02
C SER A 49 0.62 -5.19 17.32
N TYR A 50 0.90 -5.92 16.24
CA TYR A 50 -0.10 -6.68 15.49
C TYR A 50 0.34 -8.15 15.37
N PRO A 51 -0.56 -9.12 15.60
CA PRO A 51 -0.20 -10.54 15.49
C PRO A 51 0.15 -10.89 14.05
N LEU A 52 1.16 -11.76 13.84
CA LEU A 52 1.60 -12.16 12.50
C LEU A 52 0.59 -13.06 11.77
N LYS A 53 -0.15 -13.91 12.50
CA LYS A 53 -0.99 -14.98 11.95
C LYS A 53 -1.93 -14.53 10.81
N PRO A 54 -2.60 -13.36 10.86
CA PRO A 54 -3.46 -12.88 9.76
C PRO A 54 -2.72 -12.52 8.47
N PHE A 55 -1.41 -12.25 8.53
CA PHE A 55 -0.60 -11.77 7.41
C PHE A 55 0.27 -12.85 6.77
N LEU A 56 0.33 -14.03 7.40
CA LEU A 56 1.15 -15.13 6.94
C LEU A 56 0.34 -16.05 6.01
N ALA A 57 0.49 -15.87 4.70
CA ALA A 57 -0.08 -16.76 3.68
C ALA A 57 0.85 -17.91 3.25
N GLU A 58 2.08 -17.90 3.73
CA GLU A 58 3.12 -18.87 3.36
C GLU A 58 3.49 -19.77 4.54
N GLU A 59 3.90 -21.01 4.28
CA GLU A 59 4.39 -21.91 5.32
C GLU A 59 5.76 -21.48 5.85
N ASP A 60 6.58 -20.89 4.98
CA ASP A 60 7.93 -20.42 5.31
C ASP A 60 7.91 -18.98 5.87
N LYS A 61 8.13 -18.88 7.18
CA LYS A 61 8.21 -17.60 7.90
C LYS A 61 9.48 -16.81 7.57
N GLU A 62 10.58 -17.47 7.24
CA GLU A 62 11.83 -16.78 6.93
C GLU A 62 11.70 -16.01 5.61
N ARG A 63 10.99 -16.58 4.63
CA ARG A 63 10.65 -15.87 3.38
C ARG A 63 9.82 -14.60 3.64
N PHE A 64 8.89 -14.65 4.58
CA PHE A 64 8.13 -13.46 4.98
C PHE A 64 9.04 -12.39 5.60
N TRP A 65 9.89 -12.75 6.58
CA TRP A 65 10.76 -11.80 7.25
C TRP A 65 11.83 -11.21 6.34
N ALA A 66 12.40 -12.01 5.44
CA ALA A 66 13.34 -11.55 4.42
C ALA A 66 12.71 -10.47 3.52
N ARG A 67 11.44 -10.66 3.13
CA ARG A 67 10.69 -9.65 2.35
C ARG A 67 10.42 -8.39 3.17
N CYS A 68 10.02 -8.51 4.44
CA CYS A 68 9.88 -7.37 5.34
C CYS A 68 11.16 -6.53 5.41
N LEU A 69 12.30 -7.16 5.69
CA LEU A 69 13.59 -6.48 5.79
C LEU A 69 14.00 -5.83 4.47
N GLY A 70 13.82 -6.52 3.34
CA GLY A 70 14.10 -5.97 2.02
C GLY A 70 13.26 -4.73 1.71
N LEU A 71 11.97 -4.75 2.03
CA LEU A 71 11.08 -3.60 1.85
C LEU A 71 11.47 -2.44 2.77
N ILE A 72 11.74 -2.68 4.04
CA ILE A 72 12.17 -1.63 4.98
C ILE A 72 13.46 -0.96 4.50
N GLN A 73 14.44 -1.75 4.03
CA GLN A 73 15.70 -1.21 3.52
C GLN A 73 15.50 -0.27 2.33
N ARG A 74 14.58 -0.59 1.41
CA ARG A 74 14.32 0.24 0.21
C ARG A 74 13.36 1.39 0.47
N LEU A 75 12.35 1.18 1.32
CA LEU A 75 11.19 2.06 1.44
C LEU A 75 11.15 2.89 2.73
N SER A 76 12.03 2.67 3.71
CA SER A 76 12.05 3.46 4.95
C SER A 76 12.10 4.97 4.71
N GLY A 77 12.90 5.42 3.73
CA GLY A 77 12.95 6.83 3.31
C GLY A 77 11.60 7.34 2.78
N PRO A 78 11.02 6.73 1.73
CA PRO A 78 9.67 7.05 1.25
C PRO A 78 8.56 6.96 2.31
N MET A 79 8.60 5.95 3.19
CA MET A 79 7.64 5.74 4.28
C MET A 79 7.66 6.89 5.30
N LEU A 80 8.85 7.44 5.60
CA LEU A 80 8.95 8.65 6.41
C LEU A 80 8.49 9.88 5.62
N ARG A 81 8.95 10.00 4.37
CA ARG A 81 8.66 11.16 3.52
C ARG A 81 7.17 11.37 3.29
N ILE A 82 6.39 10.31 3.08
CA ILE A 82 4.94 10.43 2.84
C ILE A 82 4.18 11.00 4.05
N ASN A 83 4.75 10.89 5.25
CA ASN A 83 4.20 11.50 6.46
C ASN A 83 4.73 12.92 6.70
N ALA A 84 5.93 13.24 6.23
CA ALA A 84 6.59 14.53 6.47
C ALA A 84 6.33 15.57 5.36
N ASP A 85 6.03 15.14 4.14
CA ASP A 85 5.90 15.98 2.95
C ASP A 85 4.48 15.85 2.33
N PRO A 86 3.59 16.83 2.56
CA PRO A 86 2.23 16.81 2.00
C PRO A 86 2.18 16.80 0.47
N HIS A 87 3.20 17.32 -0.22
CA HIS A 87 3.27 17.29 -1.67
C HIS A 87 3.56 15.88 -2.16
N PHE A 88 4.46 15.16 -1.49
CA PHE A 88 4.74 13.77 -1.80
C PHE A 88 3.52 12.88 -1.53
N PHE A 89 2.79 13.08 -0.43
CA PHE A 89 1.51 12.39 -0.21
C PHE A 89 0.52 12.65 -1.35
N THR A 90 0.35 13.93 -1.71
CA THR A 90 -0.58 14.32 -2.78
C THR A 90 -0.18 13.68 -4.12
N GLN A 91 1.12 13.64 -4.43
CA GLN A 91 1.62 12.99 -5.63
C GLN A 91 1.24 11.50 -5.66
N VAL A 92 1.55 10.75 -4.59
CA VAL A 92 1.24 9.31 -4.51
C VAL A 92 -0.27 9.06 -4.54
N PHE A 93 -1.07 9.94 -3.93
CA PHE A 93 -2.53 9.87 -4.00
C PHE A 93 -3.06 10.06 -5.42
N GLN A 94 -2.53 11.02 -6.19
CA GLN A 94 -2.94 11.22 -7.58
C GLN A 94 -2.51 10.06 -8.47
N GLU A 95 -1.32 9.50 -8.25
CA GLU A 95 -0.85 8.29 -8.94
C GLU A 95 -1.84 7.13 -8.70
N LEU A 96 -2.21 6.86 -7.45
CA LEU A 96 -3.21 5.83 -7.12
C LEU A 96 -4.57 6.07 -7.81
N LYS A 97 -5.04 7.32 -7.89
CA LYS A 97 -6.30 7.64 -8.59
C LYS A 97 -6.21 7.33 -10.08
N SER A 98 -5.07 7.62 -10.70
CA SER A 98 -4.86 7.40 -12.13
C SER A 98 -4.93 5.91 -12.52
N GLU A 99 -4.55 5.00 -11.62
CA GLU A 99 -4.71 3.55 -11.82
C GLU A 99 -6.20 3.15 -11.99
N GLY A 100 -7.09 3.81 -11.24
CA GLY A 100 -8.53 3.59 -11.33
C GLY A 100 -9.15 4.15 -12.62
N ASP A 101 -8.65 5.30 -13.08
CA ASP A 101 -9.12 5.95 -14.31
C ASP A 101 -8.63 5.21 -15.57
N ALA A 102 -7.41 4.67 -15.55
CA ALA A 102 -6.85 3.88 -16.65
C ALA A 102 -7.56 2.53 -16.86
N ALA A 103 -8.12 1.95 -15.79
CA ALA A 103 -8.85 0.69 -15.83
C ALA A 103 -10.33 0.86 -16.25
N ALA A 104 -10.84 2.09 -16.31
CA ALA A 104 -12.22 2.35 -16.72
C ALA A 104 -12.34 2.28 -18.27
N PRO A 105 -13.27 1.51 -18.85
CA PRO A 105 -13.63 1.69 -20.26
C PRO A 105 -14.09 3.15 -20.47
N PRO A 106 -13.91 3.76 -21.66
CA PRO A 106 -14.27 5.15 -21.90
C PRO A 106 -15.72 5.39 -21.48
N ALA A 107 -15.89 6.11 -20.37
CA ALA A 107 -17.19 6.30 -19.76
C ALA A 107 -17.99 7.28 -20.61
N ARG A 108 -19.16 6.82 -21.08
CA ARG A 108 -20.22 7.72 -21.55
C ARG A 108 -20.63 8.59 -20.36
N ASP A 109 -20.51 9.90 -20.55
CA ASP A 109 -20.95 11.00 -19.68
C ASP A 109 -21.63 10.58 -18.37
N SER A 110 -20.91 10.74 -17.25
CA SER A 110 -21.54 10.87 -15.95
C SER A 110 -20.68 11.78 -15.08
N ALA A 111 -21.15 13.02 -15.00
CA ALA A 111 -20.62 14.10 -14.21
C ALA A 111 -20.40 13.70 -12.74
N GLU A 112 -19.26 14.18 -12.22
CA GLU A 112 -19.07 14.64 -10.84
C GLU A 112 -19.40 13.66 -9.71
N ARG A 113 -18.43 12.81 -9.36
CA ARG A 113 -18.28 12.32 -7.98
C ARG A 113 -16.92 12.72 -7.44
N GLY A 114 -16.82 13.99 -7.03
CA GLY A 114 -15.68 14.52 -6.29
C GLY A 114 -15.60 13.86 -4.92
N TRP A 115 -14.63 12.97 -4.73
CA TRP A 115 -14.24 12.49 -3.41
C TRP A 115 -13.48 13.60 -2.68
N THR A 116 -14.20 14.43 -1.91
CA THR A 116 -13.59 15.42 -1.02
C THR A 116 -13.23 14.74 0.30
N ILE A 117 -11.95 14.47 0.53
CA ILE A 117 -11.46 14.11 1.85
C ILE A 117 -11.11 15.42 2.56
N SER A 118 -11.93 15.81 3.54
CA SER A 118 -11.61 16.91 4.46
C SER A 118 -10.47 16.47 5.38
N LEU A 119 -9.29 17.07 5.22
CA LEU A 119 -8.24 17.05 6.23
C LEU A 119 -8.42 18.27 7.13
N ASP A 120 -9.18 18.13 8.20
CA ASP A 120 -9.13 19.10 9.31
C ASP A 120 -9.38 18.41 10.66
N ARG A 121 -8.35 18.56 11.51
CA ARG A 121 -8.20 18.30 12.96
C ARG A 121 -8.04 16.88 13.50
#